data_AF-A0A423UR54-F1
#
_entry.id   AF-A0A423UR54-F1
#
_cell.length_a   1.000
_cell.length_b   1.000
_cell.length_c   1.000
_cell.angle_alpha   90.00
_cell.angle_beta   90.00
_cell.angle_gamma   90.00
#
_symmetry.space_group_name_H-M   'P 1'
#
loop_
_entity.id
_entity.type
_entity.pdbx_description
1 polymer ?
#
loop_
_entity_poly.entity_id
_entity_poly.type
_entity_poly.pdbx_seq_one_letter_code
_entity_poly.pdbx_strand_id
1 'polypeptide(L)'
;MQAAAAPENDRPTDIPSPDRAFRRLRALPPGPERDALREETICAWLPMAHRIATRFRHRGEAMDDLRQVAAMGLVKAVDRYDPERGKAFETYAVPTVTGELKRHFRDHTWDVHVPRRVQDLRNRVRVARRELAQSSGGGSPTCAEIASATGLGEEDVLLGLEALESYSALSLDAEPAGVEGGSPLVDRLGSCDTALDTAVDREAVKPGLRELPERERTILYLRYFQDMTQVRIAERLGISQMHVSRLLSQSCERVREGVLQGAP
;
A
#
# COMPACT_ATOMS: atom_id res chain seq x y z
N MET A 1 -54.81 16.06 34.02
CA MET A 1 -55.45 14.83 33.49
C MET A 1 -55.82 15.13 32.05
N GLN A 2 -55.34 14.47 30.99
CA GLN A 2 -54.62 13.22 30.80
C GLN A 2 -53.65 13.43 29.62
N ALA A 3 -52.44 12.88 29.70
CA ALA A 3 -51.55 12.76 28.55
C ALA A 3 -51.98 11.53 27.74
N ALA A 4 -52.24 11.72 26.45
CA ALA A 4 -52.56 10.64 25.52
C ALA A 4 -51.32 9.77 25.29
N ALA A 5 -51.43 8.48 25.57
CA ALA A 5 -50.41 7.48 25.28
C ALA A 5 -50.34 7.23 23.77
N ALA A 6 -49.13 7.28 23.21
CA ALA A 6 -48.85 6.88 21.83
C ALA A 6 -48.99 5.36 21.67
N PRO A 7 -49.40 4.86 20.49
CA PRO A 7 -49.68 3.45 20.31
C PRO A 7 -48.39 2.61 20.33
N GLU A 8 -48.36 1.60 21.19
CA GLU A 8 -47.36 0.53 21.16
C GLU A 8 -47.45 -0.21 19.83
N ASN A 9 -46.34 -0.17 19.09
CA ASN A 9 -46.22 -0.80 17.79
C ASN A 9 -45.98 -2.29 18.01
N ASP A 10 -47.07 -3.06 18.00
CA ASP A 10 -47.10 -4.51 18.17
C ASP A 10 -46.32 -5.19 17.02
N ARG A 11 -45.08 -5.58 17.31
CA ARG A 11 -44.29 -6.43 16.40
C ARG A 11 -44.62 -7.88 16.75
N PRO A 12 -44.96 -8.73 15.78
CA PRO A 12 -45.36 -10.11 16.04
C PRO A 12 -44.28 -10.87 16.81
N THR A 13 -44.65 -11.25 18.04
CA THR A 13 -43.85 -11.93 19.04
C THR A 13 -43.83 -13.42 18.75
N ASP A 14 -42.93 -13.90 17.89
CA ASP A 14 -42.56 -15.34 17.87
C ASP A 14 -41.20 -15.61 17.21
N ILE A 15 -40.25 -14.69 17.37
CA ILE A 15 -38.83 -14.98 17.11
C ILE A 15 -38.25 -15.39 18.47
N PRO A 16 -37.63 -16.58 18.61
CA PRO A 16 -36.94 -16.95 19.84
C PRO A 16 -36.02 -15.80 20.23
N SER A 17 -36.18 -15.27 21.46
CA SER A 17 -35.30 -14.21 21.96
C SER A 17 -33.85 -14.61 21.66
N PRO A 18 -33.06 -13.74 21.00
CA PRO A 18 -31.67 -14.04 20.63
C PRO A 18 -30.88 -14.70 21.76
N ASP A 19 -31.13 -14.22 22.98
CA ASP A 19 -30.48 -14.70 24.20
C ASP A 19 -30.79 -16.16 24.51
N ARG A 20 -31.96 -16.70 24.15
CA ARG A 20 -32.29 -18.12 24.34
C ARG A 20 -31.42 -19.02 23.46
N ALA A 21 -31.21 -18.65 22.19
CA ALA A 21 -30.35 -19.39 21.28
C ALA A 21 -28.90 -19.38 21.77
N PHE A 22 -28.39 -18.21 22.18
CA PHE A 22 -27.03 -18.09 22.71
C PHE A 22 -26.82 -18.81 24.04
N ARG A 23 -27.79 -18.80 24.96
CA ARG A 23 -27.71 -19.60 26.19
C ARG A 23 -27.67 -21.10 25.89
N ARG A 24 -28.48 -21.58 24.95
CA ARG A 24 -28.47 -22.98 24.51
C ARG A 24 -27.14 -23.36 23.86
N LEU A 25 -26.59 -22.50 23.00
CA LEU A 25 -25.27 -22.69 22.39
C LEU A 25 -24.14 -22.86 23.41
N ARG A 26 -24.21 -22.16 24.54
CA ARG A 26 -23.22 -22.27 25.62
C ARG A 26 -23.42 -23.52 26.49
N ALA A 27 -24.65 -23.98 26.64
CA ALA A 27 -24.98 -25.15 27.45
C ALA A 27 -24.68 -26.48 26.73
N LEU A 28 -24.72 -26.50 25.40
CA LEU A 28 -24.42 -27.69 24.61
C LEU A 28 -22.91 -28.01 24.60
N PRO A 29 -22.52 -29.29 24.78
CA PRO A 29 -21.13 -29.71 24.57
C PRO A 29 -20.75 -29.63 23.07
N PRO A 30 -19.45 -29.65 22.75
CA PRO A 30 -19.00 -29.77 21.36
C PRO A 30 -19.60 -31.00 20.68
N GLY A 31 -20.20 -30.82 19.51
CA GLY A 31 -20.89 -31.89 18.80
C GLY A 31 -21.84 -31.37 17.71
N PRO A 32 -22.45 -32.28 16.93
CA PRO A 32 -23.23 -31.92 15.74
C PRO A 32 -24.45 -31.05 16.06
N GLU A 33 -25.11 -31.26 17.21
CA GLU A 33 -26.25 -30.42 17.62
C GLU A 33 -25.82 -28.97 17.89
N ARG A 34 -24.67 -28.78 18.55
CA ARG A 34 -24.13 -27.44 18.80
C ARG A 34 -23.74 -26.75 17.50
N ASP A 35 -23.12 -27.48 16.59
CA ASP A 35 -22.66 -26.93 15.31
C ASP A 35 -23.84 -26.53 14.42
N ALA A 36 -24.90 -27.34 14.37
CA ALA A 36 -26.14 -27.01 13.66
C ALA A 36 -26.82 -25.76 14.23
N LEU A 37 -26.95 -25.67 15.56
CA LEU A 37 -27.54 -24.49 16.20
C LEU A 37 -26.69 -23.23 15.96
N ARG A 38 -25.36 -23.40 15.90
CA ARG A 38 -24.42 -22.30 15.65
C ARG A 38 -24.58 -21.78 14.23
N GLU A 39 -24.67 -22.68 13.26
CA GLU A 39 -24.93 -22.35 11.87
C GLU A 39 -26.28 -21.64 11.70
N GLU A 40 -27.35 -22.18 12.29
CA GLU A 40 -28.68 -21.55 12.28
C GLU A 40 -28.63 -20.13 12.85
N THR A 41 -27.93 -19.94 13.97
CA THR A 41 -27.75 -18.63 14.60
C THR A 41 -26.99 -17.68 13.69
N ILE A 42 -25.89 -18.12 13.05
CA ILE A 42 -25.14 -17.29 12.09
C ILE A 42 -26.06 -16.90 10.92
N CYS A 43 -26.79 -17.85 10.35
CA CYS A 43 -27.72 -17.62 9.24
C CYS A 43 -28.82 -16.62 9.58
N ALA A 44 -29.39 -16.69 10.79
CA ALA A 44 -30.39 -15.74 11.26
C ALA A 44 -29.86 -14.29 11.32
N TRP A 45 -28.58 -14.10 11.62
CA TRP A 45 -27.95 -12.78 11.78
C TRP A 45 -27.17 -12.28 10.55
N LEU A 46 -26.96 -13.13 9.53
CA LEU A 46 -26.30 -12.76 8.27
C LEU A 46 -26.86 -11.48 7.62
N PRO A 47 -28.19 -11.27 7.54
CA PRO A 47 -28.75 -10.03 6.98
C PRO A 47 -28.31 -8.76 7.70
N MET A 48 -28.03 -8.83 9.01
CA MET A 48 -27.48 -7.69 9.77
C MET A 48 -26.05 -7.40 9.35
N ALA A 49 -25.20 -8.44 9.28
CA ALA A 49 -23.81 -8.29 8.85
C ALA A 49 -23.73 -7.71 7.43
N HIS A 50 -24.53 -8.21 6.48
CA HIS A 50 -24.61 -7.67 5.13
C HIS A 50 -25.06 -6.20 5.10
N ARG A 51 -26.00 -5.80 5.96
CA ARG A 51 -26.44 -4.40 6.08
C ARG A 51 -25.36 -3.48 6.66
N ILE A 52 -24.46 -4.01 7.48
CA ILE A 52 -23.29 -3.25 7.95
C ILE A 52 -22.31 -3.06 6.79
N ALA A 53 -22.07 -4.10 5.99
CA ALA A 53 -21.18 -4.03 4.82
C ALA A 53 -21.59 -2.96 3.80
N THR A 54 -22.89 -2.73 3.58
CA THR A 54 -23.35 -1.70 2.63
C THR A 54 -22.92 -0.28 2.98
N ARG A 55 -22.59 0.02 4.25
CA ARG A 55 -22.03 1.31 4.69
C ARG A 55 -20.58 1.53 4.24
N PHE A 56 -19.95 0.48 3.70
CA PHE A 56 -18.58 0.48 3.21
C PHE A 56 -18.51 0.42 1.67
N ARG A 57 -19.66 0.53 0.98
CA ARG A 57 -19.70 0.62 -0.49
C ARG A 57 -18.83 1.74 -1.04
N HIS A 58 -18.40 1.58 -2.29
CA HIS A 58 -17.68 2.60 -3.06
C HIS A 58 -16.32 3.00 -2.47
N ARG A 59 -15.62 2.03 -1.85
CA ARG A 59 -14.28 2.22 -1.26
C ARG A 59 -13.18 1.40 -1.93
N GLY A 60 -13.43 0.94 -3.16
CA GLY A 60 -12.47 0.15 -3.96
C GLY A 60 -12.63 -1.37 -3.87
N GLU A 61 -13.54 -1.88 -3.04
CA GLU A 61 -13.78 -3.32 -2.86
C GLU A 61 -15.15 -3.74 -3.43
N ALA A 62 -15.22 -4.96 -3.96
CA ALA A 62 -16.47 -5.54 -4.46
C ALA A 62 -17.46 -5.81 -3.31
N MET A 63 -18.76 -5.68 -3.58
CA MET A 63 -19.77 -5.81 -2.52
C MET A 63 -19.86 -7.23 -1.95
N ASP A 64 -19.57 -8.24 -2.77
CA ASP A 64 -19.59 -9.63 -2.31
C ASP A 64 -18.41 -9.93 -1.39
N ASP A 65 -17.24 -9.34 -1.63
CA ASP A 65 -16.08 -9.46 -0.73
C ASP A 65 -16.37 -8.79 0.63
N LEU A 66 -16.97 -7.60 0.62
CA LEU A 66 -17.38 -6.93 1.87
C LEU A 66 -18.42 -7.74 2.64
N ARG A 67 -19.36 -8.40 1.95
CA ARG A 67 -20.33 -9.30 2.58
C ARG A 67 -19.64 -10.49 3.24
N GLN A 68 -18.66 -11.10 2.58
CA GLN A 68 -17.88 -12.20 3.15
C GLN A 68 -17.08 -11.77 4.38
N VAL A 69 -16.41 -10.61 4.33
CA VAL A 69 -15.68 -10.06 5.48
C VAL A 69 -16.63 -9.79 6.65
N ALA A 70 -17.81 -9.23 6.38
CA ALA A 70 -18.82 -9.01 7.40
C ALA A 70 -19.34 -10.33 7.99
N ALA A 71 -19.55 -11.36 7.17
CA ALA A 71 -19.93 -12.70 7.62
C ALA A 71 -18.85 -13.31 8.53
N MET A 72 -17.56 -13.19 8.18
CA MET A 72 -16.47 -13.62 9.07
C MET A 72 -16.49 -12.89 10.43
N GLY A 73 -16.76 -11.59 10.42
CA GLY A 73 -16.92 -10.82 11.65
C GLY A 73 -18.13 -11.26 12.50
N LEU A 74 -19.22 -11.65 11.84
CA LEU A 74 -20.40 -12.18 12.51
C LEU A 74 -20.11 -13.54 13.16
N VAL A 75 -19.42 -14.43 12.45
CA VAL A 75 -18.98 -15.74 13.00
C VAL A 75 -18.19 -15.54 14.29
N LYS A 76 -17.21 -14.63 14.27
CA LYS A 76 -16.42 -14.26 15.47
C LYS A 76 -17.30 -13.69 16.59
N ALA A 77 -18.32 -12.90 16.26
CA ALA A 77 -19.23 -12.32 17.24
C ALA A 77 -20.11 -13.40 17.88
N VAL A 78 -20.65 -14.34 17.09
CA VAL A 78 -21.45 -15.48 17.58
C VAL A 78 -20.63 -16.35 18.52
N ASP A 79 -19.37 -16.63 18.16
CA ASP A 79 -18.49 -17.50 18.96
C ASP A 79 -18.10 -16.92 20.33
N ARG A 80 -18.09 -15.59 20.45
CA ARG A 80 -17.54 -14.89 21.64
C ARG A 80 -18.59 -14.14 22.46
N TYR A 81 -19.83 -14.05 21.97
CA TYR A 81 -20.89 -13.37 22.70
C TYR A 81 -21.26 -14.12 23.99
N ASP A 82 -21.53 -13.37 25.03
CA ASP A 82 -21.91 -13.88 26.34
C ASP A 82 -23.25 -13.25 26.78
N PRO A 83 -24.36 -14.01 26.75
CA PRO A 83 -25.69 -13.51 27.11
C PRO A 83 -25.81 -13.14 28.60
N GLU A 84 -24.92 -13.64 29.47
CA GLU A 84 -24.96 -13.35 30.91
C GLU A 84 -24.50 -11.90 31.22
N ARG A 85 -23.92 -11.21 30.24
CA ARG A 85 -23.51 -9.80 30.38
C ARG A 85 -24.65 -8.80 30.20
N GLY A 86 -25.87 -9.27 29.92
CA GLY A 86 -27.11 -8.48 29.91
C GLY A 86 -27.22 -7.43 28.79
N LYS A 87 -26.31 -7.43 27.80
CA LYS A 87 -26.38 -6.55 26.62
C LYS A 87 -26.89 -7.34 25.43
N ALA A 88 -27.83 -6.78 24.67
CA ALA A 88 -28.32 -7.39 23.44
C ALA A 88 -27.18 -7.73 22.47
N PHE A 89 -27.29 -8.85 21.77
CA PHE A 89 -26.29 -9.36 20.84
C PHE A 89 -25.83 -8.30 19.82
N GLU A 90 -26.74 -7.51 19.28
CA GLU A 90 -26.45 -6.48 18.29
C GLU A 90 -25.46 -5.43 18.83
N THR A 91 -25.54 -5.11 20.12
CA THR A 91 -24.65 -4.16 20.78
C THR A 91 -23.20 -4.67 20.79
N TYR A 92 -23.00 -5.98 20.78
CA TYR A 92 -21.68 -6.62 20.70
C TYR A 92 -21.24 -6.92 19.25
N ALA A 93 -22.17 -7.41 18.42
CA ALA A 93 -21.90 -7.84 17.07
C ALA A 93 -21.57 -6.67 16.13
N VAL A 94 -22.28 -5.55 16.23
CA VAL A 94 -22.09 -4.40 15.34
C VAL A 94 -20.66 -3.83 15.41
N PRO A 95 -20.08 -3.53 16.59
CA PRO A 95 -18.68 -3.13 16.69
C PRO A 95 -17.70 -4.17 16.17
N THR A 96 -17.94 -5.46 16.43
CA THR A 96 -17.08 -6.58 16.00
C THR A 96 -17.02 -6.68 14.47
N VAL A 97 -18.17 -6.74 13.81
CA VAL A 97 -18.28 -6.80 12.34
C VAL A 97 -17.68 -5.55 11.70
N THR A 98 -17.98 -4.36 12.26
CA THR A 98 -17.41 -3.09 11.79
C THR A 98 -15.88 -3.08 11.91
N GLY A 99 -15.35 -3.64 13.00
CA GLY A 99 -13.91 -3.77 13.23
C GLY A 99 -13.22 -4.65 12.19
N GLU A 100 -13.82 -5.79 11.85
CA GLU A 100 -13.29 -6.69 10.80
C GLU A 100 -13.32 -6.04 9.41
N LEU A 101 -14.40 -5.35 9.06
CA LEU A 101 -14.46 -4.56 7.81
C LEU A 101 -13.36 -3.49 7.78
N LYS A 102 -13.21 -2.70 8.84
CA LYS A 102 -12.14 -1.70 8.94
C LYS A 102 -10.75 -2.30 8.88
N ARG A 103 -10.57 -3.52 9.41
CA ARG A 103 -9.30 -4.26 9.34
C ARG A 103 -9.02 -4.73 7.92
N HIS A 104 -10.01 -5.24 7.20
CA HIS A 104 -9.84 -5.66 5.80
C HIS A 104 -9.35 -4.49 4.91
N PHE A 105 -10.01 -3.33 4.98
CA PHE A 105 -9.57 -2.11 4.28
C PHE A 105 -8.15 -1.65 4.61
N ARG A 106 -7.67 -2.04 5.79
CA ARG A 106 -6.35 -1.65 6.26
C ARG A 106 -5.27 -2.60 5.75
N ASP A 107 -5.57 -3.89 5.78
CA ASP A 107 -4.60 -4.94 5.57
C ASP A 107 -4.56 -5.44 4.11
N HIS A 108 -5.65 -5.27 3.32
CA HIS A 108 -5.82 -5.94 2.01
C HIS A 108 -6.14 -5.03 0.82
N THR A 109 -6.60 -3.79 1.03
CA THR A 109 -7.06 -2.92 -0.07
C THR A 109 -5.95 -2.00 -0.63
N TRP A 110 -4.70 -2.14 -0.18
CA TRP A 110 -3.61 -1.34 -0.72
C TRP A 110 -2.90 -2.11 -1.83
N ASP A 111 -2.74 -1.49 -3.00
CA ASP A 111 -2.00 -2.06 -4.13
C ASP A 111 -0.51 -2.29 -3.82
N VAL A 112 0.03 -1.55 -2.84
CA VAL A 112 1.40 -1.68 -2.35
C VAL A 112 1.42 -1.83 -0.84
N HIS A 113 2.40 -2.56 -0.31
CA HIS A 113 2.55 -2.70 1.14
C HIS A 113 3.01 -1.38 1.77
N VAL A 114 2.11 -0.73 2.52
CA VAL A 114 2.41 0.53 3.22
C VAL A 114 2.56 0.31 4.73
N PRO A 115 3.68 0.76 5.36
CA PRO A 115 3.92 0.59 6.78
C PRO A 115 2.83 1.20 7.66
N ARG A 116 2.59 0.58 8.83
CA ARG A 116 1.46 0.93 9.71
C ARG A 116 1.42 2.41 10.12
N ARG A 117 2.58 2.97 10.47
CA ARG A 117 2.74 4.40 10.83
C ARG A 117 2.15 5.31 9.75
N VAL A 118 2.44 5.02 8.49
CA VAL A 118 2.01 5.81 7.33
C VAL A 118 0.50 5.72 7.12
N GLN A 119 -0.09 4.53 7.33
CA GLN A 119 -1.55 4.37 7.23
C GLN A 119 -2.31 5.18 8.30
N ASP A 120 -1.77 5.24 9.51
CA ASP A 120 -2.35 6.01 10.61
C ASP A 120 -2.20 7.53 10.36
N LEU A 121 -1.05 7.97 9.85
CA LEU A 121 -0.83 9.36 9.38
C LEU A 121 -1.83 9.75 8.30
N ARG A 122 -1.96 8.93 7.23
CA ARG A 122 -2.93 9.13 6.15
C ARG A 122 -4.35 9.34 6.68
N ASN A 123 -4.78 8.53 7.65
CA ASN A 123 -6.12 8.66 8.22
C ASN A 123 -6.31 9.97 8.99
N ARG A 124 -5.32 10.41 9.78
CA ARG A 124 -5.36 11.69 10.49
C ARG A 124 -5.39 12.87 9.52
N VAL A 125 -4.48 12.86 8.54
CA VAL A 125 -4.40 13.88 7.48
C VAL A 125 -5.71 13.96 6.69
N ARG A 126 -6.31 12.82 6.30
CA ARG A 126 -7.57 12.78 5.55
C ARG A 126 -8.73 13.45 6.30
N VAL A 127 -8.85 13.18 7.59
CA VAL A 127 -9.91 13.74 8.43
C VAL A 127 -9.70 15.24 8.57
N ALA A 128 -8.51 15.67 8.97
CA ALA A 128 -8.18 17.08 9.13
C ALA A 128 -8.33 17.87 7.82
N ARG A 129 -7.86 17.33 6.70
CA ARG A 129 -8.02 17.95 5.36
C ARG A 129 -9.49 18.17 5.02
N ARG A 130 -10.36 17.20 5.32
CA ARG A 130 -11.81 17.32 5.07
C ARG A 130 -12.46 18.35 5.98
N GLU A 131 -12.12 18.35 7.27
CA GLU A 131 -12.68 19.29 8.26
C GLU A 131 -12.26 20.74 7.94
N LEU A 132 -10.98 20.96 7.64
CA LEU A 132 -10.45 22.28 7.26
C LEU A 132 -11.06 22.79 5.94
N ALA A 133 -11.21 21.92 4.94
CA ALA A 133 -11.85 22.30 3.68
C ALA A 133 -13.31 22.74 3.88
N GLN A 134 -14.02 22.19 4.88
CA GLN A 134 -15.39 22.58 5.22
C GLN A 134 -15.45 23.89 5.99
N SER A 135 -14.49 24.18 6.87
CA SER A 135 -14.45 25.42 7.65
C SER A 135 -13.94 26.62 6.87
N SER A 136 -13.04 26.41 5.91
CA SER A 136 -12.32 27.50 5.21
C SER A 136 -13.03 28.01 3.94
N GLY A 137 -14.31 27.65 3.73
CA GLY A 137 -15.10 28.20 2.61
C GLY A 137 -14.70 27.72 1.22
N GLY A 138 -14.03 26.55 1.10
CA GLY A 138 -13.79 25.87 -0.19
C GLY A 138 -12.34 25.84 -0.69
N GLY A 139 -11.38 26.44 0.03
CA GLY A 139 -9.96 26.30 -0.29
C GLY A 139 -9.40 24.92 0.11
N SER A 140 -8.42 24.41 -0.66
CA SER A 140 -7.65 23.23 -0.24
C SER A 140 -6.68 23.64 0.87
N PRO A 141 -6.72 23.00 2.07
CA PRO A 141 -5.86 23.37 3.18
C PRO A 141 -4.39 23.05 2.87
N THR A 142 -3.51 23.89 3.38
CA THR A 142 -2.06 23.78 3.26
C THR A 142 -1.48 22.74 4.24
N CYS A 143 -0.27 22.27 3.98
CA CYS A 143 0.43 21.34 4.89
C CYS A 143 0.58 21.92 6.30
N ALA A 144 0.91 23.21 6.41
CA ALA A 144 1.06 23.89 7.70
C ALA A 144 -0.26 23.94 8.50
N GLU A 145 -1.39 24.20 7.84
CA GLU A 145 -2.71 24.19 8.49
C GLU A 145 -3.09 22.79 8.98
N ILE A 146 -2.84 21.76 8.17
CA ILE A 146 -3.09 20.36 8.55
C ILE A 146 -2.17 19.95 9.72
N ALA A 147 -0.89 20.34 9.68
CA ALA A 147 0.07 20.09 10.75
C ALA A 147 -0.40 20.71 12.07
N SER A 148 -0.81 21.97 12.03
CA SER A 148 -1.36 22.69 13.19
C SER A 148 -2.62 22.02 13.75
N ALA A 149 -3.57 21.64 12.89
CA ALA A 149 -4.81 21.00 13.32
C ALA A 149 -4.61 19.58 13.89
N THR A 150 -3.61 18.85 13.40
CA THR A 150 -3.37 17.46 13.79
C THR A 150 -2.31 17.29 14.87
N GLY A 151 -1.48 18.31 15.13
CA GLY A 151 -0.30 18.23 15.99
C GLY A 151 0.81 17.35 15.41
N LEU A 152 0.86 17.19 14.09
CA LEU A 152 1.89 16.43 13.37
C LEU A 152 2.97 17.38 12.85
N GLY A 153 4.18 16.86 12.59
CA GLY A 153 5.20 17.59 11.83
C GLY A 153 4.83 17.67 10.34
N GLU A 154 5.30 18.69 9.63
CA GLU A 154 4.98 18.88 8.21
C GLU A 154 5.44 17.71 7.33
N GLU A 155 6.59 17.09 7.62
CA GLU A 155 7.06 15.89 6.93
C GLU A 155 6.09 14.71 7.09
N ASP A 156 5.55 14.53 8.29
CA ASP A 156 4.56 13.48 8.56
C ASP A 156 3.21 13.77 7.87
N VAL A 157 2.87 15.05 7.70
CA VAL A 157 1.72 15.47 6.90
C VAL A 157 1.93 15.18 5.43
N LEU A 158 3.10 15.54 4.87
CA LEU A 158 3.47 15.25 3.48
C LEU A 158 3.42 13.74 3.20
N LEU A 159 4.02 12.93 4.06
CA LEU A 159 3.98 11.48 3.95
C LEU A 159 2.54 10.93 4.02
N GLY A 160 1.68 11.53 4.86
CA GLY A 160 0.27 11.21 4.92
C GLY A 160 -0.53 11.63 3.67
N LEU A 161 -0.15 12.72 3.01
CA LEU A 161 -0.72 13.19 1.74
C LEU A 161 -0.30 12.29 0.57
N GLU A 162 0.99 11.95 0.45
CA GLU A 162 1.49 11.00 -0.56
C GLU A 162 0.79 9.63 -0.42
N ALA A 163 0.59 9.18 0.82
CA ALA A 163 -0.15 7.96 1.12
C ALA A 163 -1.65 8.04 0.79
N LEU A 164 -2.23 9.24 0.66
CA LEU A 164 -3.61 9.40 0.17
C LEU A 164 -3.69 9.18 -1.34
N GLU A 165 -2.68 9.65 -2.08
CA GLU A 165 -2.60 9.51 -3.53
C GLU A 165 -2.22 8.08 -3.95
N SER A 166 -1.44 7.39 -3.11
CA SER A 166 -0.94 6.03 -3.39
C SER A 166 -1.87 4.91 -2.92
N TYR A 167 -3.13 5.21 -2.59
CA TYR A 167 -4.08 4.18 -2.11
C TYR A 167 -4.52 3.22 -3.22
N SER A 168 -4.59 3.69 -4.46
CA SER A 168 -4.88 2.87 -5.64
C SER A 168 -4.02 3.35 -6.80
N ALA A 169 -3.36 2.40 -7.46
CA ALA A 169 -2.60 2.62 -8.68
C ALA A 169 -3.54 2.86 -9.85
N LEU A 170 -3.10 3.71 -10.78
CA LEU A 170 -3.73 3.84 -12.08
C LEU A 170 -3.46 2.57 -12.90
N SER A 171 -4.50 2.05 -13.56
CA SER A 171 -4.33 0.95 -14.50
C SER A 171 -3.48 1.39 -15.68
N LEU A 172 -2.54 0.54 -16.11
CA LEU A 172 -1.77 0.72 -17.33
C LEU A 172 -2.65 0.68 -18.59
N ASP A 173 -3.80 0.02 -18.50
CA ASP A 173 -4.82 -0.05 -19.55
C ASP A 173 -5.82 1.12 -19.47
N ALA A 174 -5.68 2.03 -18.50
CA ALA A 174 -6.59 3.16 -18.38
C ALA A 174 -6.41 4.11 -19.57
N GLU A 175 -7.52 4.42 -20.24
CA GLU A 175 -7.58 5.54 -21.17
C GLU A 175 -7.74 6.84 -20.39
N PRO A 176 -6.92 7.87 -20.67
CA PRO A 176 -7.01 9.14 -19.97
C PRO A 176 -8.36 9.83 -20.26
N ALA A 177 -9.01 10.30 -19.21
CA ALA A 177 -10.30 10.98 -19.30
C ALA A 177 -10.22 12.21 -20.24
N GLY A 178 -11.13 12.28 -21.21
CA GLY A 178 -11.26 13.41 -22.14
C GLY A 178 -10.55 13.24 -23.49
N VAL A 179 -9.99 12.07 -23.79
CA VAL A 179 -9.44 11.74 -25.11
C VAL A 179 -10.29 10.63 -25.73
N GLU A 180 -11.25 10.97 -26.60
CA GLU A 180 -11.96 9.96 -27.39
C GLU A 180 -10.95 9.23 -28.30
N GLY A 181 -10.80 7.92 -28.11
CA GLY A 181 -9.83 7.10 -28.84
C GLY A 181 -8.39 7.25 -28.34
N GLY A 182 -8.18 7.62 -27.08
CA GLY A 182 -6.85 7.64 -26.47
C GLY A 182 -6.22 6.26 -26.38
N SER A 183 -4.93 6.13 -26.67
CA SER A 183 -4.18 4.90 -26.42
C SER A 183 -4.06 4.63 -24.91
N PRO A 184 -3.98 3.36 -24.48
CA PRO A 184 -3.64 2.98 -23.12
C PRO A 184 -2.43 3.74 -22.57
N LEU A 185 -2.37 3.91 -21.24
CA LEU A 185 -1.24 4.55 -20.57
C LEU A 185 0.08 3.83 -20.87
N VAL A 186 0.07 2.50 -20.95
CA VAL A 186 1.25 1.69 -21.26
C VAL A 186 1.90 2.07 -22.60
N ASP A 187 1.11 2.39 -23.61
CA ASP A 187 1.61 2.75 -24.94
C ASP A 187 2.24 4.15 -24.97
N ARG A 188 2.02 4.95 -23.92
CA ARG A 188 2.55 6.31 -23.77
C ARG A 188 3.75 6.37 -22.83
N LEU A 189 4.01 5.31 -22.08
CA LEU A 189 5.18 5.23 -21.20
C LEU A 189 6.42 5.03 -22.05
N GLY A 190 7.21 6.10 -22.20
CA GLY A 190 8.55 6.00 -22.78
C GLY A 190 9.50 5.23 -21.86
N SER A 191 10.46 4.51 -22.47
CA SER A 191 11.57 3.89 -21.75
C SER A 191 12.83 4.73 -21.88
N CYS A 192 13.67 4.75 -20.85
CA CYS A 192 15.03 5.28 -21.00
C CYS A 192 15.82 4.39 -21.97
N ASP A 193 16.37 5.01 -23.01
CA ASP A 193 17.25 4.31 -23.96
C ASP A 193 18.67 4.24 -23.39
N THR A 194 18.99 3.12 -22.77
CA THR A 194 20.34 2.85 -22.22
C THR A 194 21.47 2.93 -23.26
N ALA A 195 21.16 2.84 -24.57
CA ALA A 195 22.15 3.01 -25.62
C ALA A 195 22.59 4.48 -25.77
N LEU A 196 21.69 5.44 -25.50
CA LEU A 196 22.02 6.87 -25.46
C LEU A 196 22.96 7.19 -24.30
N ASP A 197 22.68 6.68 -23.09
CA ASP A 197 23.57 6.85 -21.93
C ASP A 197 24.97 6.29 -22.21
N THR A 198 25.04 5.09 -22.80
CA THR A 198 26.30 4.46 -23.18
C THR A 198 27.06 5.27 -24.24
N ALA A 199 26.35 5.93 -25.16
CA ALA A 199 26.97 6.78 -26.19
C ALA A 199 27.56 8.06 -25.58
N VAL A 200 26.83 8.71 -24.67
CA VAL A 200 27.30 9.88 -23.91
C VAL A 200 28.53 9.52 -23.09
N ASP A 201 28.48 8.42 -22.34
CA ASP A 201 29.61 7.92 -21.58
C ASP A 201 30.82 7.71 -22.48
N ARG A 202 30.66 6.97 -23.60
CA ARG A 202 31.74 6.72 -24.56
C ARG A 202 32.38 8.00 -25.10
N GLU A 203 31.59 9.01 -25.47
CA GLU A 203 32.15 10.28 -25.93
C GLU A 203 32.90 11.01 -24.82
N ALA A 204 32.37 11.00 -23.60
CA ALA A 204 33.01 11.63 -22.44
C ALA A 204 34.37 11.00 -22.10
N VAL A 205 34.52 9.67 -22.24
CA VAL A 205 35.77 8.99 -21.90
C VAL A 205 36.91 9.21 -22.92
N LYS A 206 36.58 9.54 -24.19
CA LYS A 206 37.56 9.59 -25.29
C LYS A 206 38.74 10.55 -25.07
N PRO A 207 38.54 11.81 -24.61
CA PRO A 207 39.65 12.72 -24.34
C PRO A 207 40.59 12.17 -23.27
N GLY A 208 40.05 11.71 -22.14
CA GLY A 208 40.84 11.12 -21.05
C GLY A 208 41.66 9.92 -21.50
N LEU A 209 41.10 9.05 -22.35
CA LEU A 209 41.83 7.91 -22.92
C LEU A 209 42.97 8.31 -23.87
N ARG A 210 42.84 9.44 -24.58
CA ARG A 210 43.90 9.96 -25.48
C ARG A 210 45.08 10.56 -24.72
N GLU A 211 44.82 11.13 -23.55
CA GLU A 211 45.85 11.72 -22.68
C GLU A 211 46.64 10.69 -21.87
N LEU A 212 46.14 9.45 -21.78
CA LEU A 212 46.86 8.39 -21.10
C LEU A 212 48.19 8.06 -21.79
N PRO A 213 49.25 7.78 -21.00
CA PRO A 213 50.49 7.23 -21.53
C PRO A 213 50.23 5.98 -22.39
N GLU A 214 51.01 5.81 -23.46
CA GLU A 214 50.84 4.72 -24.42
C GLU A 214 50.80 3.33 -23.76
N ARG A 215 51.62 3.14 -22.71
CA ARG A 215 51.67 1.91 -21.93
C ARG A 215 50.36 1.61 -21.21
N GLU A 216 49.76 2.62 -20.59
CA GLU A 216 48.49 2.51 -19.87
C GLU A 216 47.32 2.26 -20.81
N ARG A 217 47.27 2.99 -21.94
CA ARG A 217 46.29 2.79 -23.01
C ARG A 217 46.39 1.38 -23.62
N THR A 218 47.61 0.86 -23.78
CA THR A 218 47.84 -0.53 -24.23
C THR A 218 47.31 -1.52 -23.21
N ILE A 219 47.58 -1.32 -21.92
CA ILE A 219 47.08 -2.19 -20.85
C ILE A 219 45.54 -2.20 -20.81
N LEU A 220 44.89 -1.04 -20.94
CA LEU A 220 43.43 -0.93 -21.02
C LEU A 220 42.87 -1.68 -22.24
N TYR A 221 43.48 -1.51 -23.41
CA TYR A 221 43.07 -2.21 -24.63
C TYR A 221 43.18 -3.72 -24.47
N LEU A 222 44.31 -4.22 -23.97
CA LEU A 222 44.49 -5.66 -23.74
C LEU A 222 43.48 -6.20 -22.70
N ARG A 223 43.15 -5.41 -21.68
CA ARG A 223 42.23 -5.84 -20.61
C ARG A 223 40.76 -5.84 -21.04
N TYR A 224 40.31 -4.80 -21.74
CA TYR A 224 38.88 -4.54 -21.99
C TYR A 224 38.44 -4.79 -23.44
N PHE A 225 39.36 -4.86 -24.40
CA PHE A 225 39.05 -5.17 -25.80
C PHE A 225 39.58 -6.53 -26.27
N GLN A 226 40.62 -7.06 -25.63
CA GLN A 226 41.19 -8.37 -25.95
C GLN A 226 40.93 -9.42 -24.85
N ASP A 227 40.16 -9.06 -23.82
CA ASP A 227 39.80 -9.91 -22.67
C ASP A 227 40.99 -10.65 -22.01
N MET A 228 42.19 -10.05 -22.07
CA MET A 228 43.36 -10.65 -21.44
C MET A 228 43.33 -10.50 -19.93
N THR A 229 43.70 -11.56 -19.22
CA THR A 229 43.89 -11.51 -17.77
C THR A 229 45.12 -10.67 -17.42
N GLN A 230 45.12 -10.06 -16.23
CA GLN A 230 46.24 -9.23 -15.79
C GLN A 230 47.57 -10.01 -15.74
N VAL A 231 47.52 -11.32 -15.48
CA VAL A 231 48.68 -12.22 -15.53
C VAL A 231 49.23 -12.33 -16.95
N ARG A 232 48.38 -12.57 -17.96
CA ARG A 232 48.80 -12.64 -19.37
C ARG A 232 49.30 -11.29 -19.89
N ILE A 233 48.71 -10.18 -19.44
CA ILE A 233 49.17 -8.83 -19.77
C ILE A 233 50.56 -8.58 -19.16
N ALA A 234 50.77 -8.99 -17.91
CA ALA A 234 52.04 -8.89 -17.20
C ALA A 234 53.15 -9.67 -17.91
N GLU A 235 52.89 -10.93 -18.28
CA GLU A 235 53.79 -11.77 -19.07
C GLU A 235 54.16 -11.09 -20.40
N ARG A 236 53.15 -10.59 -21.12
CA ARG A 236 53.34 -9.94 -22.43
C ARG A 236 54.15 -8.65 -22.36
N LEU A 237 54.02 -7.90 -21.27
CA LEU A 237 54.68 -6.59 -21.09
C LEU A 237 55.93 -6.65 -20.21
N GLY A 238 56.34 -7.84 -19.77
CA GLY A 238 57.55 -8.04 -18.95
C GLY A 238 57.50 -7.35 -17.58
N ILE A 239 56.32 -7.26 -16.96
CA ILE A 239 56.13 -6.64 -15.64
C ILE A 239 55.35 -7.54 -14.70
N SER A 240 55.30 -7.20 -13.40
CA SER A 240 54.49 -7.96 -12.45
C SER A 240 52.99 -7.70 -12.63
N GLN A 241 52.16 -8.72 -12.34
CA GLN A 241 50.70 -8.58 -12.36
C GLN A 241 50.22 -7.48 -11.40
N MET A 242 50.84 -7.33 -10.23
CA MET A 242 50.54 -6.23 -9.30
C MET A 242 50.81 -4.85 -9.90
N HIS A 243 51.84 -4.72 -10.75
CA HIS A 243 52.10 -3.49 -11.48
C HIS A 243 50.99 -3.21 -12.51
N VAL A 244 50.58 -4.24 -13.28
CA VAL A 244 49.45 -4.13 -14.22
C VAL A 244 48.17 -3.70 -13.50
N SER A 245 47.86 -4.30 -12.34
CA SER A 245 46.69 -3.94 -11.54
C SER A 245 46.72 -2.47 -11.12
N ARG A 246 47.88 -1.98 -10.65
CA ARG A 246 48.02 -0.58 -10.22
C ARG A 246 47.82 0.39 -11.39
N LEU A 247 48.39 0.08 -12.55
CA LEU A 247 48.23 0.90 -13.76
C LEU A 247 46.76 0.93 -14.21
N LEU A 248 46.07 -0.23 -14.24
CA LEU A 248 44.65 -0.27 -14.58
C LEU A 248 43.80 0.63 -13.66
N SER A 249 43.98 0.50 -12.34
CA SER A 249 43.24 1.31 -11.36
C SER A 249 43.52 2.80 -11.54
N GLN A 250 44.80 3.21 -11.64
CA GLN A 250 45.17 4.61 -11.82
C GLN A 250 44.66 5.19 -13.14
N SER A 251 44.77 4.45 -14.25
CA SER A 251 44.27 4.92 -15.53
C SER A 251 42.75 5.08 -15.53
N CYS A 252 42.01 4.14 -14.92
CA CYS A 252 40.56 4.27 -14.77
C CYS A 252 40.16 5.45 -13.88
N GLU A 253 40.87 5.67 -12.78
CA GLU A 253 40.62 6.79 -11.85
C GLU A 253 40.89 8.13 -12.51
N ARG A 254 42.03 8.28 -13.18
CA ARG A 254 42.40 9.50 -13.91
C ARG A 254 41.39 9.84 -15.02
N VAL A 255 40.95 8.84 -15.76
CA VAL A 255 39.93 9.01 -16.80
C VAL A 255 38.59 9.44 -16.18
N ARG A 256 38.19 8.83 -15.05
CA ARG A 256 36.96 9.20 -14.33
C ARG A 256 37.03 10.64 -13.80
N GLU A 257 38.13 11.04 -13.18
CA GLU A 257 38.31 12.41 -12.70
C GLU A 257 38.24 13.42 -13.83
N GLY A 258 38.88 13.14 -14.97
CA GLY A 258 38.82 14.00 -16.15
C GLY A 258 37.40 14.19 -16.69
N VAL A 259 36.57 13.13 -16.68
CA VAL A 259 35.15 13.22 -17.07
C VAL A 259 34.35 14.07 -16.07
N LEU A 260 34.57 13.89 -14.77
CA LEU A 260 33.85 14.62 -13.72
C LEU A 260 34.25 16.09 -13.62
N GLN A 261 35.49 16.44 -13.98
CA GLN A 261 35.98 17.82 -14.00
C GLN A 261 35.68 18.56 -15.32
N GLY A 262 35.47 17.83 -16.41
CA GLY A 262 35.13 18.37 -17.74
C GLY A 262 33.63 18.38 -18.06
N ALA A 263 32.78 17.94 -17.12
CA ALA A 263 31.34 18.11 -17.22
C ALA A 263 30.97 19.59 -16.98
N PRO A 264 30.17 20.23 -17.85
CA PRO A 264 29.68 21.59 -17.62
C PRO A 264 28.82 21.70 -16.36
#